data_AF-A0A3N9S6R3-F1
#
_entry.id   AF-A0A3N9S6R3-F1
#
_cell.length_a   1.000
_cell.length_b   1.000
_cell.length_c   1.000
_cell.angle_alpha   90.00
_cell.angle_beta   90.00
_cell.angle_gamma   90.00
#
_symmetry.space_group_name_H-M   'P 1'
#
loop_
_entity.id
_entity.type
_entity.pdbx_description
1 polymer ?
#
loop_
_entity_poly.entity_id
_entity_poly.type
_entity_poly.pdbx_seq_one_letter_code
_entity_poly.pdbx_strand_id
1 'polypeptide(L)'
;MKLQFLTPALHGVLDYVAAAALIALPFLLGFQGIELWLSVAGGAGLIAYSLLTDYAFGAVKLVSFDAHLLLDLAAGVAFIAAPFLLGFTALASIYYPVMAAGVIAVVTRTSRANQSGRQNAAA
;
A
#
# COMPACT_ATOMS: atom_id res chain seq x y z
N MET A 1 17.65 -13.24 -12.23
CA MET A 1 17.92 -12.98 -10.79
C MET A 1 16.59 -12.78 -10.09
N LYS A 2 16.31 -13.50 -8.99
CA LYS A 2 15.07 -13.33 -8.21
C LYS A 2 15.27 -12.13 -7.28
N LEU A 3 14.77 -10.94 -7.66
CA LEU A 3 14.98 -9.68 -6.92
C LEU A 3 14.03 -9.51 -5.72
N GLN A 4 13.61 -10.60 -5.08
CA GLN A 4 12.67 -10.59 -3.95
C GLN A 4 13.44 -10.68 -2.63
N PHE A 5 13.80 -9.54 -2.06
CA PHE A 5 14.63 -9.45 -0.85
C PHE A 5 13.92 -8.78 0.34
N LEU A 6 12.79 -8.11 0.13
CA LEU A 6 12.01 -7.54 1.24
C LEU A 6 11.34 -8.68 2.00
N THR A 7 11.57 -8.74 3.31
CA THR A 7 10.88 -9.69 4.17
C THR A 7 9.46 -9.21 4.43
N PRO A 8 8.51 -10.10 4.76
CA PRO A 8 7.15 -9.71 5.14
C PRO A 8 7.06 -8.74 6.32
N ALA A 9 8.03 -8.81 7.25
CA ALA A 9 8.15 -7.83 8.32
C ALA A 9 8.55 -6.45 7.76
N LEU A 10 9.58 -6.39 6.91
CA LEU A 10 10.00 -5.13 6.30
C LEU A 10 8.90 -4.53 5.41
N HIS A 11 8.15 -5.35 4.68
CA HIS A 11 6.95 -4.94 3.96
C HIS A 11 5.96 -4.24 4.89
N GLY A 12 5.60 -4.88 6.01
CA GLY A 12 4.67 -4.27 6.98
C GLY A 12 5.14 -2.93 7.53
N VAL A 13 6.45 -2.75 7.77
CA VAL A 13 6.98 -1.42 8.15
C VAL A 13 6.74 -0.39 7.04
N LEU A 14 6.99 -0.77 5.80
CA LEU A 14 6.82 0.11 4.65
C LEU A 14 5.34 0.46 4.42
N ASP A 15 4.39 -0.40 4.76
CA ASP A 15 2.95 -0.09 4.70
C ASP A 15 2.60 1.09 5.60
N TYR A 16 3.03 1.05 6.87
CA TYR A 16 2.73 2.12 7.81
C TYR A 16 3.43 3.43 7.43
N VAL A 17 4.63 3.36 6.83
CA VAL A 17 5.31 4.54 6.28
C VAL A 17 4.55 5.09 5.07
N ALA A 18 4.13 4.23 4.15
CA ALA A 18 3.35 4.63 2.98
C ALA A 18 1.99 5.21 3.39
N ALA A 19 1.31 4.62 4.36
CA ALA A 19 0.05 5.12 4.88
C ALA A 19 0.20 6.49 5.54
N ALA A 20 1.24 6.68 6.36
CA ALA A 20 1.55 7.97 6.95
C ALA A 20 1.80 9.03 5.87
N ALA A 21 2.53 8.67 4.80
CA ALA A 21 2.75 9.55 3.65
C ALA A 21 1.45 9.86 2.89
N LEU A 22 0.59 8.87 2.66
CA LEU A 22 -0.72 9.05 2.00
C LEU A 22 -1.65 9.97 2.80
N ILE A 23 -1.54 9.95 4.13
CA ILE A 23 -2.33 10.83 5.00
C ILE A 23 -1.71 12.23 5.07
N ALA A 24 -0.41 12.34 5.33
CA ALA A 24 0.23 13.62 5.65
C ALA A 24 0.60 14.46 4.42
N LEU A 25 1.16 13.84 3.37
CA LEU A 25 1.65 14.57 2.20
C LEU A 25 0.57 15.40 1.48
N PRO A 26 -0.68 14.93 1.25
CA PRO A 26 -1.63 15.77 0.52
C PRO A 26 -1.97 17.08 1.25
N PHE A 27 -1.92 17.12 2.59
CA PHE A 27 -2.04 18.38 3.35
C PHE A 27 -0.82 19.28 3.15
N LEU A 28 0.39 18.72 3.19
CA LEU A 28 1.64 19.46 2.97
C LEU A 28 1.77 20.00 1.54
N LEU A 29 1.20 19.28 0.56
CA LEU A 29 1.16 19.66 -0.84
C LEU A 29 0.00 20.61 -1.18
N GLY A 30 -0.86 20.92 -0.21
CA GLY A 30 -1.98 21.85 -0.38
C GLY A 30 -3.13 21.31 -1.23
N PHE A 31 -3.31 19.99 -1.30
CA PHE A 31 -4.42 19.38 -2.04
C PHE A 31 -5.76 19.74 -1.41
N GLN A 32 -6.79 19.90 -2.24
CA GLN A 32 -8.14 20.24 -1.82
C GLN A 32 -9.14 19.33 -2.53
N GLY A 33 -10.28 19.00 -1.90
CA GLY A 33 -11.29 18.17 -2.56
C GLY A 33 -10.86 16.71 -2.75
N ILE A 34 -11.10 16.15 -3.93
CA ILE A 34 -11.07 14.70 -4.14
C ILE A 34 -9.64 14.13 -4.13
N GLU A 35 -8.64 14.85 -4.62
CA GLU A 35 -7.22 14.46 -4.56
C GLU A 35 -6.68 14.41 -3.12
N LEU A 36 -7.24 15.22 -2.21
CA LEU A 36 -6.90 15.14 -0.79
C LEU A 36 -7.55 13.88 -0.18
N TRP A 37 -8.87 13.77 -0.32
CA TRP A 37 -9.63 12.74 0.36
C TRP A 37 -9.39 11.34 -0.19
N LEU A 38 -9.11 11.18 -1.49
CA LEU A 38 -8.71 9.91 -2.07
C LEU A 38 -7.37 9.43 -1.48
N SER A 39 -6.42 10.34 -1.27
CA SER A 39 -5.13 10.01 -0.65
C SER A 39 -5.29 9.63 0.82
N VAL A 40 -6.00 10.45 1.60
CA VAL A 40 -6.26 10.21 3.02
C VAL A 40 -7.03 8.91 3.23
N ALA A 41 -8.07 8.67 2.43
CA ALA A 41 -8.85 7.43 2.48
C ALA A 41 -8.01 6.22 2.06
N GLY A 42 -7.13 6.37 1.07
CA GLY A 42 -6.16 5.33 0.69
C GLY A 42 -5.21 4.97 1.83
N GLY A 43 -4.65 5.96 2.52
CA GLY A 43 -3.77 5.74 3.67
C GLY A 43 -4.49 5.11 4.87
N ALA A 44 -5.71 5.58 5.18
CA ALA A 44 -6.53 4.99 6.22
C ALA A 44 -6.95 3.54 5.88
N GLY A 45 -7.28 3.29 4.61
CA GLY A 45 -7.57 1.95 4.09
C GLY A 45 -6.38 1.01 4.24
N LEU A 46 -5.18 1.46 3.84
CA LEU A 46 -3.92 0.73 4.01
C LEU A 46 -3.71 0.34 5.46
N ILE A 47 -3.82 1.28 6.41
CA ILE A 47 -3.73 0.96 7.85
C ILE A 47 -4.77 -0.09 8.24
N ALA A 48 -6.02 0.08 7.81
CA ALA A 48 -7.10 -0.81 8.20
C ALA A 48 -6.83 -2.26 7.73
N TYR A 49 -6.50 -2.49 6.46
CA TYR A 49 -6.24 -3.87 6.02
C TYR A 49 -4.88 -4.40 6.49
N SER A 50 -3.86 -3.55 6.69
CA SER A 50 -2.59 -3.92 7.36
C SER A 50 -2.83 -4.47 8.76
N LEU A 51 -3.65 -3.78 9.57
CA LEU A 51 -4.00 -4.24 10.91
C LEU A 51 -4.78 -5.57 10.90
N LEU A 52 -5.51 -5.85 9.82
CA LEU A 52 -6.24 -7.10 9.63
C LEU A 52 -5.41 -8.22 8.99
N THR A 53 -4.14 -7.98 8.66
CA THR A 53 -3.31 -8.93 7.91
C THR A 53 -2.52 -9.87 8.81
N ASP A 54 -2.42 -11.14 8.44
CA ASP A 54 -1.54 -12.11 9.09
C ASP A 54 -0.06 -11.88 8.72
N TYR A 55 0.55 -10.90 9.38
CA TYR A 55 1.98 -10.65 9.35
C TYR A 55 2.47 -10.06 10.67
N ALA A 56 3.76 -9.72 10.76
CA ALA A 56 4.41 -9.31 12.01
C ALA A 56 3.76 -8.10 12.69
N PHE A 57 3.17 -7.18 11.92
CA PHE A 57 2.60 -5.93 12.41
C PHE A 57 1.07 -5.86 12.30
N GLY A 58 0.41 -7.02 12.14
CA GLY A 58 -1.04 -7.13 12.14
C GLY A 58 -1.57 -7.25 13.56
N ALA A 59 -2.72 -6.65 13.82
CA ALA A 59 -3.41 -6.75 15.11
C ALA A 59 -4.37 -7.94 15.16
N VAL A 60 -5.10 -8.18 14.05
CA VAL A 60 -6.07 -9.26 13.90
C VAL A 60 -5.72 -10.01 12.62
N LYS A 61 -5.59 -11.33 12.68
CA LYS A 61 -5.07 -12.14 11.57
C LYS A 61 -6.19 -12.67 10.68
N LEU A 62 -6.95 -11.77 10.07
CA LEU A 62 -8.14 -12.10 9.30
C LEU A 62 -7.85 -12.24 7.79
N VAL A 63 -6.93 -11.43 7.28
CA VAL A 63 -6.57 -11.33 5.86
C VAL A 63 -5.24 -12.02 5.64
N SER A 64 -5.16 -12.91 4.64
CA SER A 64 -3.91 -13.55 4.28
C SER A 64 -2.93 -12.53 3.69
N PHE A 65 -1.63 -12.77 3.87
CA PHE A 65 -0.60 -11.90 3.31
C PHE A 65 -0.66 -11.86 1.76
N ASP A 66 -1.10 -12.93 1.10
CA ASP A 66 -1.28 -12.91 -0.35
C ASP A 66 -2.45 -12.02 -0.78
N ALA A 67 -3.55 -12.00 0.00
CA ALA A 67 -4.66 -11.09 -0.24
C ALA A 67 -4.24 -9.62 0.01
N HIS A 68 -3.42 -9.37 1.03
CA HIS A 68 -2.83 -8.05 1.28
C HIS A 68 -2.03 -7.54 0.07
N LEU A 69 -1.09 -8.35 -0.45
CA LEU A 69 -0.28 -7.98 -1.62
C LEU A 69 -1.14 -7.70 -2.87
N LEU A 70 -2.28 -8.39 -3.01
CA LEU A 70 -3.22 -8.14 -4.10
C LEU A 70 -3.93 -6.79 -3.91
N LEU A 71 -4.33 -6.44 -2.68
CA LEU A 71 -4.92 -5.15 -2.35
C LEU A 71 -3.94 -4.01 -2.64
N ASP A 72 -2.67 -4.14 -2.26
CA ASP A 72 -1.64 -3.15 -2.56
C ASP A 72 -1.44 -2.95 -4.05
N LEU A 73 -1.39 -4.04 -4.82
CA LEU A 73 -1.25 -3.97 -6.27
C LEU A 73 -2.47 -3.28 -6.90
N ALA A 74 -3.68 -3.62 -6.45
CA ALA A 74 -4.91 -2.99 -6.91
C ALA A 74 -4.93 -1.50 -6.57
N ALA A 75 -4.53 -1.11 -5.36
CA ALA A 75 -4.42 0.29 -4.95
C ALA A 75 -3.38 1.06 -5.79
N GLY A 76 -2.21 0.47 -6.03
CA GLY A 76 -1.19 1.06 -6.91
C GLY A 76 -1.70 1.29 -8.34
N VAL A 77 -2.38 0.31 -8.92
CA VAL A 77 -3.01 0.46 -10.25
C VAL A 77 -4.10 1.54 -10.24
N ALA A 78 -4.94 1.58 -9.20
CA ALA A 78 -5.97 2.60 -9.05
C ALA A 78 -5.36 4.00 -8.94
N PHE A 79 -4.25 4.18 -8.22
CA PHE A 79 -3.53 5.44 -8.12
C PHE A 79 -2.90 5.86 -9.46
N ILE A 80 -2.38 4.93 -10.25
CA ILE A 80 -1.93 5.26 -11.62
C ILE A 80 -3.11 5.76 -12.47
N ALA A 81 -4.28 5.14 -12.36
CA ALA A 81 -5.45 5.51 -13.13
C ALA A 81 -6.12 6.81 -12.64
N ALA A 82 -6.02 7.13 -11.35
CA ALA A 82 -6.77 8.21 -10.71
C ALA A 82 -6.59 9.58 -11.38
N PRO A 83 -5.38 10.06 -11.74
CA PRO A 83 -5.23 11.34 -12.43
C PRO A 83 -6.00 11.43 -13.75
N PHE A 84 -6.08 10.34 -14.50
CA PHE A 84 -6.75 10.31 -15.80
C PHE A 84 -8.27 10.21 -15.65
N LEU A 85 -8.75 9.42 -14.69
CA LEU A 85 -10.18 9.20 -14.47
C LEU A 85 -10.85 10.36 -13.74
N LEU A 86 -10.13 11.03 -12.84
CA LEU A 86 -10.65 12.10 -11.98
C LEU A 86 -10.18 13.49 -12.43
N GLY A 87 -9.36 13.57 -13.49
CA GLY A 87 -8.91 14.84 -14.06
C GLY A 87 -7.92 15.60 -13.17
N PHE A 88 -7.07 14.90 -12.41
CA PHE A 88 -6.07 15.56 -11.57
C PHE A 88 -5.01 16.24 -12.41
N THR A 89 -4.60 17.43 -11.98
CA THR A 89 -3.60 18.26 -12.67
C THR A 89 -2.48 18.66 -11.72
N ALA A 90 -1.44 19.32 -12.25
CA ALA A 90 -0.31 19.84 -11.49
C ALA A 90 0.35 18.79 -10.57
N LEU A 91 0.54 19.09 -9.27
CA LEU A 91 1.21 18.18 -8.35
C LEU A 91 0.46 16.85 -8.18
N ALA A 92 -0.87 16.85 -8.21
CA ALA A 92 -1.67 15.65 -7.99
C ALA A 92 -1.46 14.61 -9.11
N SER A 93 -1.24 15.04 -10.36
CA SER A 93 -0.97 14.12 -11.48
C SER A 93 0.40 13.44 -11.40
N ILE A 94 1.35 14.01 -10.64
CA ILE A 94 2.66 13.42 -10.37
C ILE A 94 2.64 12.60 -9.08
N TYR A 95 1.98 13.12 -8.05
CA TYR A 95 1.89 12.52 -6.72
C TYR A 95 1.39 11.07 -6.76
N TYR A 96 0.25 10.84 -7.40
CA TYR A 96 -0.39 9.51 -7.40
C TYR A 96 0.45 8.44 -8.12
N PRO A 97 1.00 8.68 -9.32
CA PRO A 97 1.93 7.73 -9.95
C PRO A 97 3.19 7.47 -9.11
N VAL A 98 3.72 8.47 -8.40
CA VAL A 98 4.89 8.29 -7.52
C VAL A 98 4.54 7.39 -6.33
N MET A 99 3.42 7.64 -5.66
CA MET A 99 2.94 6.78 -4.57
C MET A 99 2.68 5.35 -5.06
N ALA A 100 2.04 5.20 -6.23
CA ALA A 100 1.82 3.91 -6.86
C ALA A 100 3.12 3.17 -7.18
N ALA A 101 4.10 3.86 -7.75
CA ALA A 101 5.40 3.26 -8.08
C ALA A 101 6.11 2.76 -6.82
N GLY A 102 6.04 3.51 -5.72
CA GLY A 102 6.56 3.08 -4.41
C GLY A 102 5.89 1.79 -3.93
N VAL A 103 4.56 1.76 -3.87
CA VAL A 103 3.79 0.58 -3.44
C VAL A 103 4.08 -0.63 -4.33
N ILE A 104 4.02 -0.48 -5.66
CA ILE A 104 4.31 -1.58 -6.61
C ILE A 104 5.74 -2.08 -6.47
N ALA A 105 6.71 -1.19 -6.24
CA ALA A 105 8.08 -1.59 -5.98
C ALA A 105 8.19 -2.43 -4.70
N VAL A 106 7.49 -2.06 -3.62
CA VAL A 106 7.46 -2.86 -2.39
C VAL A 106 6.83 -4.22 -2.64
N VAL A 107 5.66 -4.28 -3.27
CA VAL A 107 4.96 -5.55 -3.60
C VAL A 107 5.84 -6.48 -4.44
N THR A 108 6.43 -5.97 -5.53
CA THR A 108 7.22 -6.81 -6.46
C THR A 108 8.53 -7.31 -5.87
N ARG A 109 9.09 -6.59 -4.88
CA ARG A 109 10.35 -6.94 -4.21
C ARG A 109 10.14 -7.75 -2.92
N THR A 110 8.91 -8.03 -2.55
CA THR A 110 8.57 -8.81 -1.35
C THR A 110 8.70 -10.31 -1.58
N SER A 111 9.47 -10.95 -0.70
CA SER A 111 9.62 -12.41 -0.63
C SER A 111 8.47 -13.02 0.16
N ARG A 112 7.83 -14.05 -0.41
CA ARG A 112 6.71 -14.78 0.22
C ARG A 112 7.15 -16.00 1.03
N ALA A 113 8.44 -16.34 0.99
CA ALA A 113 8.96 -17.62 1.46
C ALA A 113 8.71 -17.91 2.95
N ASN A 114 8.61 -16.87 3.79
CA ASN A 114 8.42 -17.02 5.24
C ASN A 114 6.95 -16.95 5.70
N GLN A 115 6.02 -16.56 4.82
CA GLN A 115 4.61 -16.36 5.19
C GLN A 115 3.71 -17.52 4.80
N SER A 116 3.98 -18.16 3.65
CA SER A 116 3.25 -19.36 3.23
C SER A 116 3.34 -20.48 4.27
N GLY A 117 4.51 -20.65 4.91
CA GLY A 117 4.68 -21.61 6.00
C GLY A 117 3.88 -21.28 7.26
N ARG A 118 3.66 -19.99 7.59
CA ARG A 118 2.84 -19.59 8.74
C ARG A 118 1.35 -19.75 8.47
N GLN A 119 0.90 -19.39 7.26
CA GLN A 119 -0.50 -19.54 6.86
C GLN A 119 -0.92 -21.02 6.79
N ASN A 120 -0.07 -21.88 6.25
CA ASN A 120 -0.34 -23.33 6.17
C ASN A 120 -0.34 -24.02 7.54
N ALA A 121 0.32 -23.46 8.55
CA ALA A 121 0.34 -24.02 9.91
C ALA A 121 -0.85 -23.56 10.76
N ALA A 122 -1.59 -22.54 10.31
CA ALA A 122 -2.74 -21.96 10.99
C ALA A 122 -4.10 -22.41 10.40
N ALA A 123 -4.08 -23.17 9.30
CA ALA A 123 -5.25 -23.78 8.65
C ALA A 123 -5.36 -25.26 9.03
#